data_AF-A0A7C7N981-F1
#
_entry.id   AF-A0A7C7N981-F1
#
_cell.length_a   1.000
_cell.length_b   1.000
_cell.length_c   1.000
_cell.angle_alpha   90.00
_cell.angle_beta   90.00
_cell.angle_gamma   90.00
#
_symmetry.space_group_name_H-M   'P 1'
#
loop_
_entity.id
_entity.type
_entity.pdbx_description
1 polymer ?
#
loop_
_entity_poly.entity_id
_entity_poly.type
_entity_poly.pdbx_seq_one_letter_code
_entity_poly.pdbx_strand_id
1 'polypeptide(L)'
;MHPNRYYCSVLHECRTALHKLNVFTVFFFKKQLAMLLEELQVHGNRMEAALQDKADLHRYHCEAKVVHDELKVLNMNKEELEAQIGEMQLTVSKGKELEHLHKQKIQLSHEINMLQEELFELTEYLSLPNDSAMHSVFLEEEVFSNGHD
;
A
#
# COMPACT_ATOMS: atom_id res chain seq x y z
N MET A 1 -20.60 -40.19 44.17
CA MET A 1 -20.72 -40.89 42.86
C MET A 1 -19.48 -41.74 42.64
N HIS A 2 -19.57 -42.85 41.90
CA HIS A 2 -18.37 -43.53 41.39
C HIS A 2 -17.76 -42.71 40.25
N PRO A 3 -16.42 -42.66 40.08
CA PRO A 3 -15.80 -41.68 39.16
C PRO A 3 -16.04 -41.96 37.67
N ASN A 4 -16.12 -43.23 37.27
CA ASN A 4 -16.13 -43.67 35.86
C ASN A 4 -17.36 -44.55 35.57
N ARG A 5 -18.56 -43.96 35.57
CA ARG A 5 -19.74 -44.55 34.93
C ARG A 5 -19.86 -44.04 33.49
N TYR A 6 -20.36 -44.91 32.61
CA TYR A 6 -20.60 -44.61 31.20
C TYR A 6 -22.08 -44.80 30.88
N TYR A 7 -22.61 -44.01 29.94
CA TYR A 7 -24.00 -44.05 29.49
C TYR A 7 -24.53 -45.48 29.23
N CYS A 8 -23.73 -46.31 28.56
CA CYS A 8 -24.08 -47.71 28.27
C CYS A 8 -24.18 -48.59 29.53
N SER A 9 -23.39 -48.32 30.58
CA SER A 9 -23.48 -49.00 31.87
C SER A 9 -24.78 -48.65 32.59
N VAL A 10 -25.13 -47.36 32.61
CA VAL A 10 -26.37 -46.86 33.22
C VAL A 10 -27.60 -47.42 32.47
N LEU A 11 -27.56 -47.46 31.13
CA LEU A 11 -28.59 -48.14 30.33
C LEU A 11 -28.70 -49.65 30.62
N HIS A 12 -27.58 -50.33 30.88
CA HIS A 12 -27.60 -51.75 31.27
C HIS A 12 -28.25 -51.93 32.65
N GLU A 13 -27.93 -51.07 33.62
CA GLU A 13 -28.58 -51.07 34.94
C GLU A 13 -30.08 -50.77 34.86
N CYS A 14 -30.52 -49.84 34.01
CA CYS A 14 -31.94 -49.61 33.73
C CYS A 14 -32.64 -50.88 33.21
N ARG A 15 -32.03 -51.59 32.25
CA ARG A 15 -32.57 -52.88 31.76
C ARG A 15 -32.61 -53.93 32.87
N THR A 16 -31.57 -54.04 33.69
CA THR A 16 -31.50 -54.98 34.81
C THR A 16 -32.54 -54.68 35.90
N ALA A 17 -32.84 -53.41 36.16
CA ALA A 17 -33.91 -52.99 37.06
C ALA A 17 -35.31 -53.31 36.49
N LEU A 18 -35.52 -53.03 35.20
CA LEU A 18 -36.77 -53.39 34.49
C LEU A 18 -37.04 -54.90 34.49
N HIS A 19 -36.02 -55.74 34.26
CA HIS A 19 -36.16 -57.20 34.34
C HIS A 19 -36.49 -57.73 35.75
N LYS A 20 -36.30 -56.94 36.80
CA LYS A 20 -36.62 -57.29 38.20
C LYS A 20 -37.93 -56.63 38.69
N LEU A 21 -38.61 -55.87 37.83
CA LEU A 21 -39.84 -55.17 38.13
C LEU A 21 -41.00 -56.16 38.26
N ASN A 22 -41.66 -56.16 39.43
CA ASN A 22 -42.91 -56.87 39.67
C ASN A 22 -43.79 -56.05 40.63
N VAL A 23 -45.03 -56.47 40.84
CA VAL A 23 -46.04 -55.72 41.64
C VAL A 23 -45.53 -55.36 43.04
N PHE A 24 -44.72 -56.20 43.68
CA PHE A 24 -44.16 -55.96 45.00
C PHE A 24 -42.90 -55.07 44.98
N THR A 25 -42.11 -55.12 43.91
CA THR A 25 -40.84 -54.37 43.79
C THR A 25 -40.98 -53.01 43.09
N VAL A 26 -42.13 -52.72 42.48
CA VAL A 26 -42.43 -51.49 41.71
C VAL A 26 -42.06 -50.20 42.47
N PHE A 27 -42.36 -50.09 43.77
CA PHE A 27 -42.07 -48.86 44.51
C PHE A 27 -40.56 -48.61 44.70
N PHE A 28 -39.80 -49.68 44.98
CA PHE A 28 -38.34 -49.62 45.11
C PHE A 28 -37.68 -49.27 43.77
N PHE A 29 -38.03 -50.01 42.70
CA PHE A 29 -37.44 -49.77 41.39
C PHE A 29 -37.88 -48.46 40.75
N LYS A 30 -39.05 -47.90 41.10
CA LYS A 30 -39.44 -46.54 40.67
C LYS A 30 -38.41 -45.50 41.14
N LYS A 31 -37.93 -45.58 42.39
CA LYS A 31 -36.88 -44.68 42.89
C LYS A 31 -35.53 -44.94 42.23
N GLN A 32 -35.16 -46.21 42.02
CA GLN A 32 -33.90 -46.56 41.34
C GLN A 32 -33.87 -46.07 39.89
N LEU A 33 -34.95 -46.30 39.13
CA LEU A 33 -35.07 -45.87 37.73
C LEU A 33 -35.10 -44.34 37.59
N ALA A 34 -35.66 -43.60 38.55
CA ALA A 34 -35.57 -42.14 38.56
C ALA A 34 -34.13 -41.63 38.65
N MET A 35 -33.34 -42.14 39.61
CA MET A 35 -31.92 -41.75 39.75
C MET A 35 -31.07 -42.17 38.55
N LEU A 36 -31.34 -43.33 37.95
CA LEU A 36 -30.67 -43.76 36.72
C LEU A 36 -31.07 -42.91 35.51
N LEU A 37 -32.33 -42.42 35.44
CA LEU A 37 -32.79 -41.52 34.39
C LEU A 37 -32.12 -40.14 34.49
N GLU A 38 -31.94 -39.61 35.70
CA GLU A 38 -31.15 -38.39 35.95
C GLU A 38 -29.68 -38.58 35.50
N GLU A 39 -29.07 -39.72 35.83
CA GLU A 39 -27.69 -40.04 35.39
C GLU A 39 -27.58 -40.16 33.86
N LEU A 40 -28.60 -40.74 33.19
CA LEU A 40 -28.68 -40.77 31.72
C LEU A 40 -28.86 -39.38 31.11
N GLN A 41 -29.66 -38.49 31.72
CA GLN A 41 -29.84 -37.11 31.25
C GLN A 41 -28.55 -36.31 31.37
N VAL A 42 -27.82 -36.39 32.49
CA VAL A 42 -26.51 -35.74 32.67
C VAL A 42 -25.50 -36.21 31.62
N HIS A 43 -25.45 -37.51 31.32
CA HIS A 43 -24.62 -38.04 30.25
C HIS A 43 -25.06 -37.56 28.86
N GLY A 44 -26.37 -37.55 28.57
CA GLY A 44 -26.94 -37.12 27.29
C GLY A 44 -26.61 -35.66 26.99
N ASN A 45 -26.91 -34.76 27.93
CA ASN A 45 -26.61 -33.32 27.81
C ASN A 45 -25.11 -33.07 27.60
N ARG A 46 -24.23 -33.86 28.24
CA ARG A 46 -22.78 -33.76 28.06
C ARG A 46 -22.32 -34.27 26.68
N MET A 47 -22.98 -35.28 26.11
CA MET A 47 -22.71 -35.76 24.76
C MET A 47 -23.20 -34.75 23.70
N GLU A 48 -24.38 -34.15 23.91
CA GLU A 48 -24.93 -33.10 23.06
C GLU A 48 -24.03 -31.86 23.05
N ALA A 49 -23.62 -31.38 24.22
CA ALA A 49 -22.65 -30.28 24.35
C ALA A 49 -21.33 -30.58 23.61
N ALA A 50 -20.75 -31.78 23.81
CA ALA A 50 -19.49 -32.14 23.14
C ALA A 50 -19.61 -32.30 21.60
N LEU A 51 -20.82 -32.57 21.08
CA LEU A 51 -21.10 -32.54 19.64
C LEU A 51 -21.25 -31.11 19.13
N GLN A 52 -21.93 -30.25 19.89
CA GLN A 52 -22.08 -28.82 19.60
C GLN A 52 -20.73 -28.10 19.61
N ASP A 53 -19.92 -28.27 20.67
CA ASP A 53 -18.55 -27.75 20.79
C ASP A 53 -17.69 -28.11 19.56
N LYS A 54 -17.83 -29.34 19.06
CA LYS A 54 -17.10 -29.82 17.88
C LYS A 54 -17.60 -29.18 16.57
N ALA A 55 -18.90 -28.93 16.45
CA ALA A 55 -19.49 -28.25 15.31
C ALA A 55 -19.12 -26.75 15.30
N ASP A 56 -19.18 -26.10 16.47
CA ASP A 56 -18.77 -24.71 16.66
C ASP A 56 -17.27 -24.52 16.38
N LEU A 57 -16.40 -25.41 16.89
CA LEU A 57 -14.97 -25.40 16.59
C LEU A 57 -14.70 -25.51 15.08
N HIS A 58 -15.43 -26.36 14.36
CA HIS A 58 -15.30 -26.45 12.91
C HIS A 58 -15.74 -25.16 12.21
N ARG A 59 -16.87 -24.57 12.63
CA ARG A 59 -17.34 -23.29 12.10
C ARG A 59 -16.32 -22.18 12.32
N TYR A 60 -15.78 -22.02 13.54
CA TYR A 60 -14.76 -21.02 13.85
C TYR A 60 -13.49 -21.20 13.03
N HIS A 61 -13.05 -22.44 12.74
CA HIS A 61 -11.92 -22.67 11.83
C HIS A 61 -12.21 -22.27 10.39
N CYS A 62 -13.45 -22.44 9.90
CA CYS A 62 -13.85 -21.98 8.57
C CYS A 62 -13.94 -20.44 8.51
N GLU A 63 -14.58 -19.81 9.49
CA GLU A 63 -14.68 -18.34 9.61
C GLU A 63 -13.31 -17.68 9.72
N ALA A 64 -12.43 -18.19 10.59
CA ALA A 64 -11.07 -17.68 10.76
C ALA A 64 -10.21 -17.85 9.49
N LYS A 65 -10.45 -18.89 8.69
CA LYS A 65 -9.79 -19.05 7.39
C LYS A 65 -10.23 -17.97 6.41
N VAL A 66 -11.54 -17.73 6.27
CA VAL A 66 -12.07 -16.69 5.37
C VAL A 66 -11.49 -15.32 5.73
N VAL A 67 -11.53 -14.95 7.01
CA VAL A 67 -10.95 -13.67 7.50
C VAL A 67 -9.44 -13.60 7.26
N HIS A 68 -8.70 -14.71 7.36
CA HIS A 68 -7.26 -14.74 7.06
C HIS A 68 -6.97 -14.55 5.56
N ASP A 69 -7.74 -15.23 4.69
CA ASP A 69 -7.61 -15.10 3.24
C ASP A 69 -7.99 -13.66 2.79
N GLU A 70 -9.03 -13.06 3.38
CA GLU A 70 -9.42 -11.65 3.17
C GLU A 70 -8.32 -10.66 3.62
N LEU A 71 -7.78 -10.83 4.84
CA LEU A 71 -6.71 -9.97 5.38
C LEU A 71 -5.46 -10.04 4.50
N LYS A 72 -5.12 -11.24 4.00
CA LYS A 72 -4.01 -11.42 3.06
C LYS A 72 -4.22 -10.63 1.76
N VAL A 73 -5.42 -10.69 1.15
CA VAL A 73 -5.74 -9.88 -0.03
C VAL A 73 -5.67 -8.38 0.28
N LEU A 74 -6.17 -7.96 1.44
CA LEU A 74 -6.13 -6.56 1.86
C LEU A 74 -4.70 -6.02 2.03
N ASN A 75 -3.78 -6.85 2.55
CA ASN A 75 -2.35 -6.50 2.64
C ASN A 75 -1.69 -6.41 1.26
N MET A 76 -1.97 -7.34 0.34
CA MET A 76 -1.43 -7.27 -1.03
C MET A 76 -1.90 -6.00 -1.76
N ASN A 77 -3.18 -5.65 -1.62
CA ASN A 77 -3.72 -4.40 -2.18
C ASN A 77 -3.09 -3.15 -1.53
N LYS A 78 -2.77 -3.20 -0.23
CA LYS A 78 -2.05 -2.12 0.47
C LYS A 78 -0.63 -1.93 -0.08
N GLU A 79 0.11 -3.03 -0.24
CA GLU A 79 1.48 -3.00 -0.78
C GLU A 79 1.51 -2.47 -2.21
N GLU A 80 0.53 -2.85 -3.05
CA GLU A 80 0.39 -2.32 -4.42
C GLU A 80 0.10 -0.81 -4.41
N LEU A 81 -0.84 -0.33 -3.58
CA LEU A 81 -1.16 1.09 -3.47
C LEU A 81 0.01 1.91 -2.92
N GLU A 82 0.79 1.38 -1.97
CA GLU A 82 2.00 2.05 -1.47
C GLU A 82 3.08 2.16 -2.55
N ALA A 83 3.22 1.15 -3.42
CA ALA A 83 4.10 1.23 -4.59
C ALA A 83 3.63 2.28 -5.62
N GLN A 84 2.34 2.28 -5.97
CA GLN A 84 1.75 3.28 -6.88
C GLN A 84 1.92 4.72 -6.35
N ILE A 85 1.75 4.93 -5.04
CA ILE A 85 2.00 6.23 -4.39
C ILE A 85 3.47 6.64 -4.54
N GLY A 86 4.42 5.71 -4.39
CA GLY A 86 5.84 5.96 -4.62
C GLY A 86 6.16 6.40 -6.04
N GLU A 87 5.61 5.72 -7.05
CA GLU A 87 5.77 6.10 -8.46
C GLU A 87 5.15 7.47 -8.79
N MET A 88 3.99 7.78 -8.22
CA MET A 88 3.37 9.10 -8.35
C MET A 88 4.24 10.20 -7.72
N GLN A 89 4.78 9.97 -6.52
CA GLN A 89 5.68 10.93 -5.86
C GLN A 89 6.96 11.18 -6.67
N LEU A 90 7.57 10.14 -7.24
CA LEU A 90 8.73 10.26 -8.13
C LEU A 90 8.39 11.06 -9.40
N THR A 91 7.22 10.80 -9.98
CA THR A 91 6.73 11.49 -11.19
C THR A 91 6.47 12.98 -10.93
N VAL A 92 5.81 13.32 -9.81
CA VAL A 92 5.61 14.71 -9.37
C VAL A 92 6.95 15.42 -9.11
N SER A 93 7.95 14.71 -8.58
CA SER A 93 9.27 15.27 -8.30
C SER A 93 10.03 15.61 -9.59
N LYS A 94 10.04 14.68 -10.55
CA LYS A 94 10.58 14.92 -11.91
C LYS A 94 9.86 16.06 -12.64
N GLY A 95 8.54 16.18 -12.45
CA GLY A 95 7.77 17.29 -13.02
C GLY A 95 8.23 18.67 -12.54
N LYS A 96 8.50 18.81 -11.23
CA LYS A 96 9.04 20.06 -10.64
C LYS A 96 10.45 20.38 -11.13
N GLU A 97 11.30 19.37 -11.26
CA GLU A 97 12.65 19.52 -11.81
C GLU A 97 12.62 19.98 -13.28
N LEU A 98 11.74 19.38 -14.09
CA LEU A 98 11.54 19.77 -15.49
C LEU A 98 11.00 21.21 -15.60
N GLU A 99 10.08 21.63 -14.73
CA GLU A 99 9.58 23.01 -14.66
C GLU A 99 10.69 24.02 -14.31
N HIS A 100 11.60 23.65 -13.40
CA HIS A 100 12.77 24.46 -13.05
C HIS A 100 13.75 24.59 -14.22
N LEU A 101 14.10 23.48 -14.87
CA LEU A 101 14.96 23.47 -16.07
C LEU A 101 14.33 24.25 -17.24
N HIS A 102 13.00 24.22 -17.38
CA HIS A 102 12.27 25.00 -18.38
C HIS A 102 12.41 26.52 -18.14
N LYS A 103 12.30 26.97 -16.88
CA LYS A 103 12.53 28.39 -16.51
C LYS A 103 13.96 28.83 -16.79
N GLN A 104 14.96 28.01 -16.44
CA GLN A 104 16.36 28.28 -16.77
C GLN A 104 16.60 28.33 -18.29
N LYS A 105 15.99 27.44 -19.07
CA LYS A 105 16.07 27.48 -20.53
C LYS A 105 15.53 28.80 -21.10
N ILE A 106 14.40 29.30 -20.59
CA ILE A 106 13.82 30.57 -21.04
C ILE A 106 14.78 31.73 -20.76
N GLN A 107 15.39 31.77 -19.56
CA GLN A 107 16.36 32.81 -19.19
C GLN A 107 17.58 32.80 -20.11
N LEU A 108 18.23 31.64 -20.27
CA LEU A 108 19.41 31.49 -21.15
C LEU A 108 19.08 31.77 -22.62
N SER A 109 17.87 31.44 -23.08
CA SER A 109 17.44 31.73 -24.46
C SER A 109 17.18 33.22 -24.70
N HIS A 110 16.83 33.99 -23.66
CA HIS A 110 16.73 35.45 -23.77
C HIS A 110 18.13 36.08 -23.78
N GLU A 111 19.04 35.61 -22.90
CA GLU A 111 20.43 36.06 -22.83
C GLU A 111 21.20 35.80 -24.14
N ILE A 112 21.01 34.62 -24.76
CA ILE A 112 21.57 34.31 -26.09
C ILE A 112 21.04 35.27 -27.16
N ASN A 113 19.76 35.62 -27.15
CA ASN A 113 19.21 36.57 -28.12
C ASN A 113 19.81 37.97 -27.95
N MET A 114 19.94 38.46 -26.71
CA MET A 114 20.59 39.76 -26.44
C MET A 114 22.05 39.77 -26.95
N LEU A 115 22.81 38.71 -26.67
CA LEU A 115 24.20 38.59 -27.13
C LEU A 115 24.31 38.43 -28.65
N GLN A 116 23.28 37.92 -29.34
CA GLN A 116 23.21 37.89 -30.80
C GLN A 116 22.89 39.26 -31.40
N GLU A 117 22.06 40.06 -30.75
CA GLU A 117 21.77 41.45 -31.12
C GLU A 117 23.03 42.33 -30.93
N GLU A 118 23.69 42.26 -29.76
CA GLU A 118 24.96 42.96 -29.50
C GLU A 118 26.08 42.56 -30.49
N LEU A 119 26.20 41.28 -30.82
CA LEU A 119 27.19 40.79 -31.79
C LEU A 119 26.86 41.23 -33.23
N PHE A 120 25.57 41.32 -33.57
CA PHE A 120 25.13 41.86 -34.86
C PHE A 120 25.51 43.33 -34.99
N GLU A 121 25.18 44.17 -34.00
CA GLU A 121 25.54 45.60 -33.98
C GLU A 121 27.06 45.78 -34.10
N LEU A 122 27.85 45.06 -33.29
CA LEU A 122 29.32 45.13 -33.35
C LEU A 122 29.88 44.69 -34.71
N THR A 123 29.25 43.71 -35.37
CA THR A 123 29.63 43.28 -36.73
C THR A 123 29.27 44.33 -37.78
N GLU A 124 28.13 45.01 -37.64
CA GLU A 124 27.72 46.10 -38.52
C GLU A 124 28.69 47.30 -38.39
N TYR A 125 29.03 47.71 -37.16
CA TYR A 125 30.04 48.74 -36.89
C TYR A 125 31.42 48.42 -37.51
N LEU A 126 31.84 47.15 -37.46
CA LEU A 126 33.10 46.69 -38.06
C LEU A 126 33.04 46.49 -39.59
N SER A 127 31.85 46.55 -40.20
CA SER A 127 31.65 46.39 -41.64
C SER A 127 31.69 47.71 -42.43
N LEU A 128 31.59 48.85 -41.75
CA LEU A 128 31.76 50.18 -42.35
C LEU A 128 33.19 50.35 -42.88
N PRO A 129 33.39 50.94 -44.07
CA PRO A 129 34.72 51.15 -44.62
C PRO A 129 35.53 52.09 -43.72
N ASN A 130 36.80 51.76 -43.51
CA ASN A 130 37.69 52.43 -42.56
C ASN A 130 38.28 53.74 -43.12
N ASP A 131 37.41 54.64 -43.59
CA ASP A 131 37.73 55.92 -44.22
C ASP A 131 38.17 56.98 -43.20
N SER A 132 39.31 56.74 -42.56
CA SER A 132 40.03 57.74 -41.75
C SER A 132 41.55 57.66 -41.96
N ALA A 133 41.95 57.60 -43.23
CA ALA A 133 43.34 57.56 -43.68
C ALA A 133 43.74 58.77 -44.56
N MET A 134 42.99 59.88 -44.51
CA MET A 134 43.35 61.14 -45.16
C MET A 134 43.02 62.38 -44.31
N HIS A 135 43.91 62.72 -43.37
CA HIS A 135 44.05 64.11 -42.90
C HIS A 135 45.49 64.40 -42.40
N SER A 136 46.49 63.97 -43.18
CA SER A 136 47.92 64.05 -42.84
C SER A 136 48.77 64.80 -43.89
N VAL A 137 48.21 65.84 -44.52
CA VAL A 137 48.95 66.78 -45.38
C VAL A 137 48.43 68.20 -45.14
N PHE A 138 49.17 69.01 -44.37
CA PHE A 138 49.32 70.48 -44.55
C PHE A 138 50.22 71.08 -43.44
N LEU A 139 51.54 71.01 -43.61
CA LEU A 139 52.56 71.85 -42.97
C LEU A 139 53.90 71.65 -43.70
N GLU A 140 54.48 72.73 -44.26
CA GLU A 140 55.93 72.99 -44.55
C GLU A 140 56.70 71.99 -45.48
N GLU A 141 57.64 72.35 -46.37
CA GLU A 141 58.12 73.61 -47.01
C GLU A 141 57.93 73.47 -48.57
N GLU A 142 58.44 74.23 -49.56
CA GLU A 142 59.35 75.39 -49.78
C GLU A 142 58.63 76.40 -50.73
N VAL A 143 59.01 77.67 -51.02
CA VAL A 143 60.27 78.45 -51.03
C VAL A 143 61.07 78.38 -52.37
N PHE A 144 60.99 79.46 -53.17
CA PHE A 144 61.83 79.81 -54.36
C PHE A 144 61.64 78.95 -55.65
N SER A 145 61.85 79.45 -56.90
CA SER A 145 62.33 80.76 -57.38
C SER A 145 61.86 81.11 -58.82
N ASN A 146 61.98 82.41 -59.17
CA ASN A 146 62.00 83.02 -60.53
C ASN A 146 60.67 83.10 -61.33
N GLY A 147 60.43 84.12 -62.17
CA GLY A 147 61.18 85.38 -62.42
C GLY A 147 60.90 85.98 -63.82
N HIS A 148 60.92 87.32 -63.93
CA HIS A 148 60.60 88.16 -65.13
C HIS A 148 59.13 88.12 -65.63
N ASP A 149 58.51 89.21 -66.09
CA ASP A 149 58.93 90.64 -66.19
C ASP A 149 57.85 91.58 -65.60
#